data_AF-A0A352Z694-F1
#
_entry.id   AF-A0A352Z694-F1
#
_cell.length_a   1.000
_cell.length_b   1.000
_cell.length_c   1.000
_cell.angle_alpha   90.00
_cell.angle_beta   90.00
_cell.angle_gamma   90.00
#
_symmetry.space_group_name_H-M   'P 1'
#
loop_
_entity.id
_entity.type
_entity.pdbx_description
1 polymer ?
#
loop_
_entity_poly.entity_id
_entity_poly.type
_entity_poly.pdbx_seq_one_letter_code
_entity_poly.pdbx_strand_id
1 'polypeptide(L)' 'MEINTKYQNLKETIKSLESVLVAFSGGVDSALLLKTCVDVLGREHVKAVINASPIHPGKEIEEA' A
#
# COMPACT_ATOMS: atom_id res chain seq x y z
N MET A 1 -13.03 18.76 5.37
CA MET A 1 -11.77 18.67 4.58
C MET A 1 -12.09 17.95 3.29
N GLU A 2 -11.74 18.55 2.15
CA GLU A 2 -12.07 18.07 0.81
C GLU A 2 -11.21 16.83 0.44
N ILE A 3 -11.75 15.91 -0.38
CA ILE A 3 -11.16 14.59 -0.63
C ILE A 3 -9.80 14.67 -1.33
N ASN A 4 -9.65 15.59 -2.29
CA ASN A 4 -8.38 15.81 -2.97
C ASN A 4 -7.33 16.35 -2.00
N THR A 5 -7.71 17.21 -1.05
CA THR A 5 -6.76 17.65 0.01
C THR A 5 -6.23 16.47 0.82
N LYS A 6 -7.09 15.51 1.20
CA LYS A 6 -6.64 14.31 1.93
C LYS A 6 -5.67 13.47 1.10
N TYR A 7 -5.97 13.30 -0.19
CA TYR A 7 -5.15 12.51 -1.09
C TYR A 7 -3.79 13.16 -1.36
N GLN A 8 -3.73 14.50 -1.49
CA GLN A 8 -2.45 15.20 -1.62
C GLN A 8 -1.61 15.11 -0.35
N ASN A 9 -2.21 15.25 0.84
CA ASN A 9 -1.50 15.09 2.10
C ASN A 9 -0.91 13.67 2.26
N LEU A 10 -1.64 12.65 1.81
CA LEU A 10 -1.12 11.28 1.76
C LEU A 10 0.13 11.18 0.86
N LYS A 11 0.07 11.75 -0.34
CA LYS A 11 1.21 11.73 -1.28
C LYS A 11 2.44 12.43 -0.73
N GLU A 12 2.27 13.61 -0.13
CA GLU A 12 3.39 14.34 0.49
C GLU A 12 3.98 13.56 1.66
N THR A 13 3.14 12.91 2.46
CA THR A 13 3.60 12.03 3.55
C THR A 13 4.39 10.83 3.02
N ILE A 14 3.92 10.20 1.93
CA ILE A 14 4.64 9.08 1.31
C ILE A 14 5.98 9.55 0.73
N LYS A 15 5.99 10.69 0.03
CA LYS A 15 7.17 11.24 -0.63
C LYS A 15 8.31 11.51 0.36
N SER A 16 7.99 11.94 1.58
CA SER A 16 9.00 12.22 2.61
C SER A 16 9.63 10.97 3.24
N LEU A 17 9.08 9.77 3.00
CA LEU A 17 9.60 8.51 3.55
C LEU A 17 10.73 7.90 2.70
N GLU A 18 10.91 8.35 1.46
CA GLU A 18 11.92 7.89 0.47
C GLU A 18 11.80 6.41 0.02
N SER A 19 11.53 5.47 0.92
CA SER A 19 11.26 4.06 0.63
C SER A 19 10.35 3.45 1.71
N VAL A 20 9.51 2.48 1.33
CA VAL A 20 8.50 1.92 2.24
C VAL A 20 8.31 0.42 2.11
N LEU A 21 7.94 -0.20 3.22
CA LEU A 21 7.38 -1.55 3.29
C LEU A 21 5.88 -1.44 3.62
N VAL A 22 5.02 -1.94 2.74
CA VAL A 22 3.56 -1.85 2.85
C VAL A 22 3.01 -3.22 3.25
N ALA A 23 2.33 -3.28 4.40
CA ALA A 23 1.53 -4.44 4.77
C ALA A 23 0.29 -4.50 3.88
N PHE A 24 0.20 -5.52 3.05
CA PHE A 24 -0.86 -5.70 2.06
C PHE A 24 -1.76 -6.86 2.48
N SER A 25 -3.07 -6.61 2.55
CA SER A 25 -4.07 -7.59 2.99
C SER A 25 -5.03 -8.03 1.89
N GLY A 26 -4.84 -7.55 0.65
CA GLY A 26 -5.76 -7.81 -0.47
C GLY A 26 -7.00 -6.92 -0.51
N GLY A 27 -7.30 -6.19 0.58
CA GLY A 27 -8.43 -5.25 0.65
C GLY A 27 -8.18 -3.93 -0.08
N VAL A 28 -9.26 -3.25 -0.48
CA VAL A 28 -9.24 -1.99 -1.25
C VAL A 28 -8.40 -0.89 -0.60
N ASP A 29 -8.40 -0.79 0.74
CA ASP A 29 -7.62 0.21 1.47
C ASP A 29 -6.12 -0.03 1.30
N SER A 30 -5.69 -1.27 1.50
CA SER A 30 -4.29 -1.67 1.34
C SER A 30 -3.83 -1.61 -0.12
N ALA A 31 -4.74 -1.89 -1.07
CA ALA A 31 -4.48 -1.77 -2.50
C ALA A 31 -4.31 -0.31 -2.95
N LEU A 32 -5.20 0.58 -2.48
CA LEU A 32 -5.10 2.01 -2.72
C LEU A 32 -3.79 2.56 -2.17
N LEU A 33 -3.42 2.19 -0.93
CA LEU A 33 -2.18 2.65 -0.31
C LEU A 33 -0.96 2.15 -1.09
N LEU A 34 -0.89 0.85 -1.40
CA LEU A 34 0.22 0.26 -2.15
C LEU A 34 0.37 0.93 -3.52
N LYS A 35 -0.73 1.10 -4.25
CA LYS A 35 -0.73 1.78 -5.56
C LYS A 35 -0.24 3.21 -5.45
N THR A 36 -0.71 3.95 -4.45
CA THR A 36 -0.28 5.33 -4.21
C THR A 36 1.21 5.40 -3.89
N CYS A 37 1.73 4.48 -3.07
CA CYS A 37 3.17 4.39 -2.78
C CYS A 37 4.00 4.14 -4.03
N VAL A 38 3.58 3.20 -4.88
CA VAL A 38 4.28 2.90 -6.15
C VAL A 38 4.24 4.10 -7.10
N ASP A 39 3.11 4.80 -7.20
CA ASP A 39 2.98 5.97 -8.08
C ASP A 39 3.80 7.18 -7.61
N VAL A 40 4.04 7.31 -6.30
CA VAL A 40 4.79 8.44 -5.72
C VAL A 40 6.28 8.18 -5.64
N LEU A 41 6.69 6.97 -5.22
CA LEU A 41 8.09 6.65 -4.94
C LEU A 41 8.78 5.82 -6.03
N GLY A 42 8.03 5.22 -6.95
CA GLY A 42 8.57 4.24 -7.89
C GLY A 42 8.58 2.82 -7.32
N ARG A 43 8.59 1.83 -8.22
CA ARG A 43 8.44 0.40 -7.85
C ARG A 43 9.67 -0.14 -7.09
N GLU A 44 10.84 0.41 -7.38
CA GLU A 44 12.12 0.06 -6.78
C GLU A 44 12.23 0.47 -5.29
N HIS A 45 11.43 1.45 -4.86
CA HIS A 45 11.42 1.99 -3.49
C HIS A 45 10.29 1.42 -2.62
N VAL A 46 9.50 0.46 -3.13
CA VAL A 46 8.32 -0.08 -2.44
C VAL A 46 8.38 -1.61 -2.38
N LYS A 47 8.23 -2.16 -1.17
CA LYS A 47 8.02 -3.60 -0.96
C LYS A 47 6.65 -3.85 -0.34
N ALA A 48 5.83 -4.70 -0.96
CA ALA A 48 4.59 -5.18 -0.37
C ALA A 48 4.83 -6.50 0.38
N VAL A 49 4.22 -6.66 1.54
CA VAL A 49 4.28 -7.89 2.34
C VAL A 49 2.88 -8.33 2.70
N ILE A 50 2.56 -9.58 2.37
CA ILE A 50 1.35 -10.26 2.79
C ILE A 50 1.70 -11.17 3.96
N ASN A 51 0.93 -11.11 5.04
CA ASN A 51 1.10 -12.04 6.16
C ASN A 51 0.46 -13.38 5.82
N ALA A 52 1.28 -14.41 5.57
CA ALA A 52 0.81 -15.78 5.45
C ALA A 52 0.62 -16.37 6.85
N SER A 53 -0.61 -16.37 7.36
CA SER A 53 -0.97 -17.04 8.62
C SER A 53 -1.96 -18.17 8.34
N PRO A 54 -1.87 -19.32 9.04
CA PRO A 54 -2.80 -20.44 8.87
C PRO A 54 -4.27 -20.12 9.17
N ILE A 55 -4.56 -18.94 9.73
CA ILE A 55 -5.92 -18.43 9.98
C ILE A 55 -6.51 -17.75 8.73
N HIS A 56 -5.66 -17.32 7.78
CA HIS A 56 -6.06 -16.80 6.48
C HIS A 56 -5.90 -17.93 5.43
N PRO A 57 -6.98 -18.52 4.92
CA PRO A 57 -6.88 -19.58 3.92
C PRO A 57 -6.11 -19.05 2.70
N GLY A 58 -5.15 -19.84 2.19
CA GLY A 58 -4.16 -19.40 1.18
C GLY A 58 -4.71 -18.80 -0.12
N LYS A 59 -6.02 -18.86 -0.33
CA LYS A 59 -6.72 -18.21 -1.44
C LYS A 59 -6.63 -16.68 -1.42
N GLU A 60 -6.61 -16.06 -0.23
CA GLU A 60 -6.41 -14.61 -0.08
C GLU A 60 -5.00 -14.14 -0.50
N ILE A 61 -4.02 -15.05 -0.51
CA ILE A 61 -2.64 -14.76 -0.93
C ILE A 61 -2.49 -14.89 -2.45
N GLU A 62 -3.20 -15.83 -3.08
CA GLU A 62 -3.16 -16.02 -4.55
C GLU A 62 -3.92 -14.93 -5.31
N GLU A 63 -4.98 -14.35 -4.72
CA GLU A 63 -5.83 -13.34 -5.37
C GLU A 63 -5.31 -11.90 -5.24
N ALA A 64 -4.27 -11.68 -4.43
CA ALA A 64 -3.71 -10.38 -4.05
C ALA A 64 -2.46 -10.01 -4.88
#